data_AF-A0A2V7IAN8-F1
#
_entry.id   AF-A0A2V7IAN8-F1
#
_cell.length_a   1.000
_cell.length_b   1.000
_cell.length_c   1.000
_cell.angle_alpha   90.00
_cell.angle_beta   90.00
_cell.angle_gamma   90.00
#
_symmetry.space_group_name_H-M   'P 1'
#
loop_
_entity.id
_entity.type
_entity.pdbx_description
1 polymer ?
#
loop_
_entity_poly.entity_id
_entity_poly.type
_entity_poly.pdbx_seq_one_letter_code
_entity_poly.pdbx_strand_id
1 'polypeptide(L)'
;EAPCPYFGRCGGCRLQHVAYPAQLAFKSKQVADVLERLGDLSGFELRPIIGAPEIYGYRNKMEFTVTRTPRAGRLAGEGRDPHPVAAGEGQGRGQVVVGLHEADRYDSVLDVERCLLQSNEM
;
A
#
# COMPACT_ATOMS: atom_id res chain seq x y z
N GLU A 1 -10.51 -1.47 -13.32
CA GLU A 1 -10.33 -0.38 -12.36
C GLU A 1 -9.90 -0.97 -11.01
N ALA A 2 -9.22 -0.20 -10.16
CA ALA A 2 -8.81 -0.69 -8.84
C ALA A 2 -9.95 -0.55 -7.82
N PRO A 3 -10.30 -1.60 -7.05
CA PRO A 3 -11.45 -1.54 -6.14
C PRO A 3 -11.19 -0.78 -4.84
N CYS A 4 -9.93 -0.56 -4.43
CA CYS A 4 -9.63 0.20 -3.22
C CYS A 4 -9.74 1.71 -3.49
N PRO A 5 -10.53 2.47 -2.68
CA PRO A 5 -10.68 3.91 -2.86
C PRO A 5 -9.37 4.69 -2.59
N TYR A 6 -8.42 4.07 -1.90
CA TYR A 6 -7.11 4.66 -1.60
C TYR A 6 -6.02 4.25 -2.60
N PHE A 7 -6.34 3.47 -3.65
CA PHE A 7 -5.35 3.00 -4.60
C PHE A 7 -4.61 4.16 -5.29
N GLY A 8 -3.29 4.04 -5.45
CA GLY A 8 -2.44 5.10 -6.02
C GLY A 8 -2.04 6.20 -5.03
N ARG A 9 -2.82 6.42 -3.96
CA ARG A 9 -2.47 7.34 -2.86
C ARG A 9 -1.87 6.63 -1.66
N CYS A 10 -2.42 5.47 -1.27
CA CYS A 10 -1.89 4.64 -0.19
C CYS A 10 -0.71 3.79 -0.71
N GLY A 11 0.40 3.76 0.04
CA GLY A 11 1.59 2.98 -0.32
C GLY A 11 1.43 1.46 -0.21
N GLY A 12 0.30 0.96 0.28
CA GLY A 12 0.10 -0.45 0.61
C GLY A 12 -0.02 -1.41 -0.59
N CYS A 13 -0.52 -0.95 -1.74
CA CYS A 13 -0.75 -1.80 -2.91
C CYS A 13 -0.48 -1.06 -4.23
N ARG A 14 0.10 -1.75 -5.22
CA ARG A 14 0.59 -1.13 -6.48
C ARG A 14 -0.08 -1.65 -7.76
N LEU A 15 -0.69 -2.83 -7.73
CA LEU A 15 -1.19 -3.51 -8.95
C LEU A 15 -2.70 -3.79 -8.94
N GLN A 16 -3.49 -3.19 -8.05
CA GLN A 16 -4.92 -3.50 -7.96
C GLN A 16 -5.72 -3.14 -9.23
N HIS A 17 -5.22 -2.24 -10.08
CA HIS A 17 -5.82 -1.92 -11.37
C HIS A 17 -5.56 -2.98 -12.46
N VAL A 18 -4.65 -3.93 -12.21
CA VAL A 18 -4.28 -5.00 -13.14
C VAL A 18 -5.05 -6.27 -12.78
N ALA A 19 -5.65 -6.93 -13.77
CA ALA A 19 -6.34 -8.21 -13.57
C ALA A 19 -5.39 -9.27 -12.99
N TYR A 20 -5.87 -10.10 -12.05
CA TYR A 20 -5.00 -11.05 -11.35
C TYR A 20 -4.19 -12.00 -12.26
N PRO A 21 -4.77 -12.60 -13.33
CA PRO A 21 -3.99 -13.40 -14.27
C PRO A 21 -2.86 -12.61 -14.94
N ALA A 22 -3.08 -11.34 -15.25
CA ALA A 22 -2.05 -10.47 -15.82
C ALA A 22 -0.97 -10.10 -14.79
N GLN A 23 -1.32 -10.00 -13.49
CA GLN A 23 -0.32 -9.85 -12.43
C GLN A 23 0.60 -11.07 -12.34
N LEU A 24 0.05 -12.28 -12.47
CA LEU A 24 0.85 -13.52 -12.46
C LEU A 24 1.77 -13.58 -13.68
N ALA A 25 1.26 -13.29 -14.88
CA ALA A 25 2.06 -13.25 -16.10
C ALA A 25 3.19 -12.21 -16.01
N PHE A 26 2.88 -11.00 -15.51
CA PHE A 26 3.85 -9.93 -15.31
C PHE A 26 4.96 -10.32 -14.32
N LYS A 27 4.61 -10.97 -13.21
CA LYS A 27 5.60 -11.46 -12.23
C LYS A 27 6.44 -12.60 -12.77
N SER A 28 5.82 -13.54 -13.49
CA SER A 28 6.53 -14.66 -14.13
C SER A 28 7.58 -14.12 -15.12
N LYS A 29 7.18 -13.17 -15.97
CA LYS A 29 8.09 -12.50 -16.90
C LYS A 29 9.24 -11.78 -16.17
N GLN A 30 8.96 -11.05 -15.09
CA GLN A 30 10.02 -10.37 -14.34
C GLN A 30 11.04 -11.35 -13.75
N VAL A 31 10.60 -12.49 -13.23
CA VAL A 31 11.51 -13.53 -12.71
C VAL A 31 12.38 -14.08 -13.84
N ALA A 32 11.79 -14.45 -14.98
CA ALA A 32 12.54 -14.91 -16.15
C ALA A 32 13.58 -13.88 -16.60
N ASP A 33 13.14 -12.63 -16.80
CA ASP A 33 13.99 -11.53 -17.27
C ASP A 33 15.17 -11.28 -16.30
N VAL A 34 14.95 -11.35 -14.98
CA VAL A 34 16.02 -11.18 -13.99
C VAL A 34 17.02 -12.34 -14.04
N LEU A 35 16.55 -13.59 -14.10
CA LEU A 35 17.41 -14.77 -14.12
C LEU A 35 18.24 -14.85 -15.41
N GLU A 36 17.62 -14.59 -16.56
CA GLU A 36 18.28 -14.65 -17.86
C GLU A 36 19.20 -13.45 -18.08
N ARG A 37 18.70 -12.21 -17.89
CA ARG A 37 19.42 -11.00 -18.31
C ARG A 37 20.43 -10.51 -17.28
N LEU A 38 20.12 -10.66 -15.99
CA LEU A 38 21.00 -10.18 -14.92
C LEU A 38 21.79 -11.33 -14.28
N GLY A 39 21.19 -12.52 -14.23
CA GLY A 39 21.82 -13.71 -13.68
C GLY A 39 22.65 -14.53 -14.67
N ASP A 40 22.53 -14.27 -15.98
CA ASP A 40 23.15 -15.07 -17.06
C ASP A 40 22.85 -16.59 -16.94
N LEU A 41 21.67 -16.91 -16.39
CA LEU A 41 21.21 -18.29 -16.24
C LEU A 41 20.46 -18.73 -17.48
N SER A 42 20.75 -19.95 -17.94
CA SER A 42 20.11 -20.54 -19.11
C SER A 42 19.76 -22.01 -18.87
N GLY A 43 18.82 -22.54 -19.67
CA GLY A 43 18.41 -23.95 -19.62
C GLY A 43 17.59 -24.35 -18.38
N PHE A 44 17.04 -23.39 -17.64
CA PHE A 44 16.17 -23.66 -16.50
C PHE A 44 14.71 -23.79 -16.92
N GLU A 45 13.94 -24.58 -16.16
CA GLU A 45 12.49 -24.64 -16.29
C GLU A 45 11.85 -23.64 -15.32
N LEU A 46 11.13 -22.64 -15.84
CA LEU A 46 10.34 -21.74 -15.01
C LEU A 46 8.94 -22.31 -14.80
N ARG A 47 8.70 -22.86 -13.60
CA ARG A 47 7.37 -23.35 -13.24
C ARG A 47 6.37 -22.20 -13.09
N PRO A 48 5.08 -22.43 -13.41
CA PRO A 48 4.03 -21.42 -13.20
C PRO A 48 3.96 -20.96 -11.74
N ILE A 49 3.68 -19.66 -11.54
CA ILE A 49 3.43 -19.12 -10.20
C ILE A 49 2.16 -19.75 -9.63
N ILE A 50 2.27 -20.24 -8.39
CA ILE A 50 1.11 -20.68 -7.62
C ILE A 50 0.32 -19.43 -7.22
N GLY A 51 -0.90 -19.31 -7.75
CA GLY A 51 -1.82 -18.24 -7.39
C GLY A 51 -2.26 -18.33 -5.93
N ALA A 52 -2.54 -17.16 -5.34
CA ALA A 52 -3.13 -17.07 -4.02
C ALA A 52 -4.60 -17.53 -4.06
N PRO A 53 -5.07 -18.25 -3.02
CA PRO A 53 -6.47 -18.66 -2.92
C PRO A 53 -7.39 -17.44 -2.74
N GLU A 54 -6.99 -16.46 -1.90
CA GLU A 54 -7.65 -15.17 -1.78
C GLU A 54 -6.73 -14.02 -2.24
N ILE A 55 -7.23 -13.19 -3.14
CA ILE A 55 -6.49 -12.03 -3.68
C ILE A 55 -6.71 -10.74 -2.87
N TYR A 56 -7.63 -10.78 -1.89
CA TYR A 56 -7.97 -9.76 -0.92
C TYR A 56 -8.06 -10.40 0.47
N GLY A 57 -8.00 -9.61 1.54
CA GLY A 57 -8.13 -10.12 2.91
C GLY A 57 -7.00 -11.03 3.42
N TYR A 58 -5.91 -11.18 2.66
CA TYR A 58 -4.85 -12.13 3.00
C TYR A 58 -3.86 -11.65 4.08
N ARG A 59 -3.88 -10.37 4.50
CA ARG A 59 -3.00 -9.86 5.56
C ARG A 59 -3.58 -10.18 6.93
N ASN A 60 -2.86 -11.01 7.68
CA ASN A 60 -3.12 -11.35 9.08
C ASN A 60 -2.45 -10.42 10.10
N LYS A 61 -1.63 -9.48 9.64
CA LYS A 61 -1.01 -8.43 10.46
C LYS A 61 -1.07 -7.10 9.72
N MET A 62 -1.44 -6.05 10.44
CA MET A 62 -1.41 -4.67 9.98
C MET A 62 -0.61 -3.81 10.95
N GLU A 63 0.06 -2.80 10.41
CA GLU A 63 0.75 -1.77 11.18
C GLU A 63 0.19 -0.43 10.73
N PHE A 64 -0.44 0.28 11.67
CA PHE A 64 -1.03 1.59 11.42
C PHE A 64 -0.19 2.66 12.09
N THR A 65 -0.05 3.80 11.41
CA THR A 65 0.57 4.99 11.96
C THR A 65 -0.51 5.86 12.58
N VAL A 66 -0.25 6.32 13.81
CA VAL A 66 -1.13 7.22 14.54
C VAL A 66 -0.51 8.61 14.52
N THR A 67 -1.27 9.61 14.09
CA THR A 67 -0.84 11.01 14.05
C THR A 67 -2.01 11.94 14.40
N ARG A 68 -1.79 13.26 14.38
CA ARG A 68 -2.82 14.27 14.60
C ARG A 68 -2.77 15.36 13.53
N THR A 69 -3.94 15.88 13.18
CA THR A 69 -4.05 17.08 12.34
C THR A 69 -3.58 18.30 13.13
N PRO A 70 -3.06 19.36 12.47
CA PRO A 70 -2.65 20.58 13.15
C PRO A 70 -3.80 21.20 13.97
N ARG A 71 -3.49 21.67 15.18
CA ARG A 71 -4.43 22.44 16.00
C ARG A 71 -4.54 23.88 15.48
N ALA A 72 -5.63 24.56 15.82
CA ALA A 72 -5.79 25.98 15.50
C ALA A 72 -4.58 26.80 15.98
N GLY A 73 -4.01 27.61 15.09
CA GLY A 73 -2.84 28.44 15.40
C GLY A 73 -1.47 27.73 15.30
N ARG A 74 -1.41 26.48 14.82
CA ARG A 74 -0.16 25.79 14.43
C ARG A 74 -0.18 25.47 12.95
N LEU A 75 0.93 25.71 12.26
CA LEU A 75 1.13 25.26 10.88
C LEU A 75 1.36 23.73 10.84
N ALA A 76 1.13 23.12 9.68
CA ALA A 76 1.54 21.74 9.44
C ALA A 76 3.06 21.61 9.64
N GLY A 77 3.49 20.75 10.56
CA GLY A 77 4.90 20.61 10.98
C GLY A 77 5.28 21.38 12.26
N GLU A 78 4.43 22.28 12.78
CA GLU A 78 4.64 22.92 14.08
C GLU A 78 4.11 22.05 15.22
N GLY A 79 4.80 20.94 15.50
CA GLY A 79 4.39 19.97 16.51
C GLY A 79 5.48 18.94 16.79
N ARG A 80 5.22 18.02 17.72
CA ARG A 80 6.09 16.86 17.98
C ARG A 80 5.74 15.66 17.08
N ASP A 81 4.70 15.77 16.26
CA ASP A 81 4.21 14.69 15.41
C ASP A 81 5.11 14.55 14.16
N PRO A 82 5.84 13.43 14.01
CA PRO A 82 6.84 13.27 12.93
C PRO A 82 6.21 12.97 11.56
N HIS A 83 4.92 12.68 11.51
CA HIS A 83 4.21 12.34 10.27
C HIS A 83 2.98 13.25 10.08
N PRO A 84 3.04 14.37 9.32
CA PRO A 84 1.85 15.13 8.95
C PRO A 84 0.74 14.27 8.35
N VAL A 85 -0.49 14.70 8.57
CA VAL A 85 -1.67 14.09 7.95
C VAL A 85 -1.77 14.57 6.50
N ALA A 86 -1.96 13.65 5.57
CA ALA A 86 -2.24 13.95 4.18
C ALA A 86 -3.52 14.79 4.06
N ALA A 87 -3.49 15.85 3.24
CA ALA A 87 -4.66 16.73 3.06
C ALA A 87 -5.89 15.91 2.63
N GLY A 88 -6.92 15.90 3.48
CA GLY A 88 -8.18 15.20 3.24
C GLY A 88 -9.38 16.09 3.56
N GLU A 89 -10.46 15.94 2.79
CA GLU A 89 -11.74 16.62 3.05
C GLU A 89 -12.33 16.12 4.37
N GLY A 90 -12.83 17.02 5.22
CA GLY A 90 -13.54 16.66 6.47
C GLY A 90 -12.67 16.46 7.71
N GLN A 91 -11.36 16.69 7.64
CA GLN A 91 -10.47 16.58 8.82
C GLN A 91 -10.62 17.76 9.77
N GLY A 92 -11.11 17.49 10.99
CA GLY A 92 -11.21 18.48 12.06
C GLY A 92 -9.83 18.84 12.62
N ARG A 93 -9.68 20.05 13.18
CA ARG A 93 -8.42 20.48 13.81
C ARG A 93 -8.12 19.67 15.07
N GLY A 94 -6.87 19.20 15.22
CA GLY A 94 -6.44 18.39 16.36
C GLY A 94 -7.02 16.97 16.40
N GLN A 95 -7.65 16.49 15.33
CA GLN A 95 -8.19 15.14 15.20
C GLN A 95 -7.07 14.09 15.22
N VAL A 96 -7.31 12.95 15.88
CA VAL A 96 -6.43 11.77 15.76
C VAL A 96 -6.73 11.09 14.44
N VAL A 97 -5.67 10.78 13.69
CA VAL A 97 -5.73 10.02 12.45
C VAL A 97 -4.97 8.72 12.65
N VAL A 98 -5.58 7.62 12.23
CA VAL A 98 -4.99 6.28 12.24
C VAL A 98 -5.03 5.78 10.81
N GLY A 99 -3.88 5.45 10.24
CA GLY A 99 -3.88 5.06 8.85
C GLY A 99 -2.54 4.58 8.33
N LEU A 100 -2.36 4.71 7.03
CA LEU A 100 -1.21 4.18 6.29
C LEU A 100 -0.47 5.30 5.58
N HIS A 101 0.82 5.10 5.35
CA HIS A 101 1.62 6.08 4.64
C HIS A 101 1.18 6.29 3.19
N GLU A 102 1.28 7.52 2.72
CA GLU A 102 1.09 7.83 1.31
C GLU A 102 2.15 7.13 0.45
N ALA A 103 1.78 6.81 -0.80
CA ALA A 103 2.69 6.25 -1.77
C ALA A 103 3.88 7.20 -1.94
N ASP A 104 5.08 6.64 -1.86
CA ASP A 104 6.35 7.37 -2.05
C ASP A 104 6.64 8.44 -0.99
N ARG A 105 5.87 8.49 0.12
CA ARG A 105 6.08 9.39 1.27
C ARG A 105 5.90 8.68 2.60
N TYR A 106 6.99 8.55 3.36
CA TYR A 106 7.00 7.96 4.72
C TYR A 106 6.70 8.98 5.83
N ASP A 107 6.62 10.26 5.48
CA ASP A 107 6.34 11.35 6.41
C ASP A 107 4.85 11.75 6.38
N SER A 108 4.02 11.17 5.51
CA SER A 108 2.61 11.56 5.37
C SER A 108 1.68 10.39 5.64
N VAL A 109 0.68 10.59 6.48
CA VAL A 109 -0.32 9.57 6.83
C VAL A 109 -1.64 9.86 6.18
N LEU A 110 -2.14 8.89 5.41
CA LEU A 110 -3.48 8.87 4.86
C LEU A 110 -4.44 8.30 5.90
N ASP A 111 -5.56 8.99 6.14
CA ASP A 111 -6.67 8.47 6.94
C ASP A 111 -7.37 7.34 6.17
N VAL A 112 -7.36 6.13 6.72
CA VAL A 112 -7.83 4.92 6.03
C VAL A 112 -8.87 4.23 6.91
N GLU A 113 -10.10 4.16 6.42
CA GLU A 113 -11.19 3.47 7.11
C GLU A 113 -11.01 1.95 7.03
N ARG A 114 -10.58 1.44 5.87
CA ARG A 114 -10.38 0.00 5.65
C ARG A 114 -9.30 -0.26 4.60
N CYS A 115 -8.49 -1.29 4.84
CA CYS A 115 -7.61 -1.88 3.83
C CYS A 115 -8.25 -3.16 3.26
N LEU A 116 -8.50 -3.23 1.95
CA LEU A 116 -9.05 -4.44 1.30
C LEU A 116 -8.11 -5.66 1.40
N LEU A 117 -6.86 -5.46 1.79
CA LEU A 117 -5.90 -6.55 1.98
C LEU A 117 -5.92 -7.10 3.41
N GLN A 118 -6.50 -6.37 4.38
CA GLN A 118 -6.62 -6.82 5.77
C GLN A 118 -7.74 -7.88 5.87
N SER A 119 -7.46 -8.98 6.58
CA SER A 119 -8.48 -9.99 6.88
C SER A 119 -9.63 -9.41 7.69
N ASN A 120 -10.85 -9.91 7.46
CA ASN A 120 -12.03 -9.54 8.24
C ASN A 120 -12.10 -10.26 9.60
N GLU A 121 -11.22 -11.23 9.84
CA GLU A 121 -11.18 -12.05 11.06
C GLU A 121 -10.18 -11.53 12.10
N MET A 122 -9.62 -10.33 11.87
CA MET A 122 -8.66 -9.65 12.74
C MET A 122 -9.33 -8.81 13.83
#